data_AF-K9YYJ4-F1
#
_entry.id   AF-K9YYJ4-F1
#
_cell.length_a   1.000
_cell.length_b   1.000
_cell.length_c   1.000
_cell.angle_alpha   90.00
_cell.angle_beta   90.00
_cell.angle_gamma   90.00
#
_symmetry.space_group_name_H-M   'P 1'
#
loop_
_entity.id
_entity.type
_entity.pdbx_description
1 polymer ?
#
loop_
_entity_poly.entity_id
_entity_poly.type
_entity_poly.pdbx_seq_one_letter_code
_entity_poly.pdbx_strand_id
1 'polypeptide(L)'
;MSESINELYDQGLERYQAGESIETLIPYFKDLRDRAPKNSAVWCSLAWLYLLADQPNAALKAAQKSVKFDKKAPQARVNLAIALLEAGKSGVREEIEATQEMIGLSSQLREEIIKNLDDGLEKKPDWKAVSRVKNWIS
;
A
#
# COMPACT_ATOMS: atom_id res chain seq x y z
N MET A 1 1.92 23.50 19.86
CA MET A 1 2.53 23.27 18.53
C MET A 1 1.63 22.27 17.82
N SER A 2 1.26 22.50 16.56
CA SER A 2 0.55 21.50 15.76
C SER A 2 1.54 20.41 15.33
N GLU A 3 1.16 19.15 15.47
CA GLU A 3 1.96 18.02 14.96
C GLU A 3 2.16 18.15 13.44
N SER A 4 3.35 17.81 12.98
CA SER A 4 3.69 17.75 11.57
C SER A 4 2.99 16.56 10.89
N ILE A 5 2.85 16.63 9.57
CA ILE A 5 2.27 15.51 8.79
C ILE A 5 3.08 14.23 8.93
N ASN A 6 4.39 14.32 9.12
CA ASN A 6 5.24 13.14 9.30
C ASN A 6 4.96 12.48 10.65
N GLU A 7 4.88 13.25 11.74
CA GLU A 7 4.54 12.72 13.07
C GLU A 7 3.14 12.08 13.08
N LEU A 8 2.15 12.72 12.46
CA LEU A 8 0.81 12.14 12.31
C LEU A 8 0.84 10.87 11.46
N TYR A 9 1.64 10.83 10.39
CA TYR A 9 1.76 9.64 9.57
C TYR A 9 2.36 8.47 10.36
N ASP A 10 3.42 8.72 11.13
CA ASP A 10 4.07 7.72 11.98
C ASP A 10 3.12 7.19 13.06
N GLN A 11 2.35 8.07 13.71
CA GLN A 11 1.28 7.66 14.63
C GLN A 11 0.24 6.75 13.95
N GLY A 12 -0.15 7.06 12.71
CA GLY A 12 -1.05 6.21 11.93
C GLY A 12 -0.49 4.82 11.68
N LEU A 13 0.82 4.72 11.40
CA LEU A 13 1.50 3.44 11.23
C LEU A 13 1.58 2.66 12.55
N GLU A 14 1.91 3.32 13.66
CA GLU A 14 1.93 2.69 14.98
C GLU A 14 0.56 2.13 15.37
N ARG A 15 -0.51 2.89 15.13
CA ARG A 15 -1.89 2.45 15.36
C ARG A 15 -2.28 1.25 14.50
N TYR A 16 -1.86 1.23 13.24
CA TYR A 16 -2.02 0.07 12.36
C TYR A 16 -1.30 -1.17 12.92
N GLN A 17 -0.04 -1.02 13.35
CA GLN A 17 0.75 -2.11 13.95
C GLN A 17 0.18 -2.59 15.29
N ALA A 18 -0.45 -1.70 16.06
CA ALA A 18 -1.16 -2.02 17.29
C ALA A 18 -2.49 -2.77 17.05
N GLY A 19 -2.87 -3.00 15.80
CA GLY A 19 -4.09 -3.74 15.43
C GLY A 19 -5.36 -2.90 15.51
N GLU A 20 -5.27 -1.58 15.41
CA GLU A 20 -6.47 -0.75 15.31
C GLU A 20 -7.29 -1.10 14.06
N SER A 21 -8.61 -1.02 14.18
CA SER A 21 -9.52 -1.46 13.14
C SER A 21 -9.39 -0.61 11.87
N ILE A 22 -9.56 -1.27 10.72
CA ILE A 22 -9.45 -0.64 9.40
C ILE A 22 -10.50 0.47 9.21
N GLU A 23 -11.68 0.31 9.83
CA GLU A 23 -12.77 1.29 9.82
C GLU A 23 -12.38 2.60 10.50
N THR A 24 -11.50 2.56 11.50
CA THR A 24 -10.98 3.75 12.19
C THR A 24 -9.78 4.33 11.44
N LEU A 25 -8.91 3.48 10.90
CA LEU A 25 -7.69 3.93 10.21
C LEU A 25 -7.99 4.61 8.87
N ILE A 26 -8.99 4.17 8.11
CA ILE A 26 -9.33 4.79 6.82
C ILE A 26 -9.69 6.29 6.99
N PRO A 27 -10.63 6.69 7.88
CA PRO A 27 -10.91 8.10 8.16
C PRO A 27 -9.67 8.89 8.60
N TYR A 28 -8.82 8.31 9.44
CA TYR A 28 -7.59 8.95 9.89
C TYR A 28 -6.65 9.27 8.71
N PHE A 29 -6.31 8.26 7.90
CA PHE A 29 -5.45 8.48 6.74
C PHE A 29 -6.10 9.34 5.64
N LYS A 30 -7.44 9.43 5.57
CA LYS A 30 -8.15 10.38 4.70
C LYS A 30 -7.92 11.83 5.15
N ASP A 31 -7.97 12.12 6.45
CA ASP A 31 -7.67 13.45 6.98
C ASP A 31 -6.20 13.83 6.72
N LEU A 32 -5.25 12.90 6.93
CA LEU A 32 -3.84 13.12 6.57
C LEU A 32 -3.67 13.42 5.08
N ARG A 33 -4.39 12.69 4.22
CA ARG A 33 -4.38 12.93 2.77
C ARG A 33 -4.91 14.33 2.45
N ASP A 34 -5.96 14.79 3.11
CA ASP A 34 -6.55 16.10 2.84
C ASP A 34 -5.61 17.24 3.26
N ARG A 35 -4.85 17.04 4.35
CA ARG A 35 -3.80 17.97 4.79
C ARG A 35 -2.53 17.88 3.94
N ALA A 36 -2.24 16.73 3.34
CA ALA A 36 -1.05 16.48 2.52
C ALA A 36 -1.39 15.77 1.18
N PRO A 37 -2.09 16.44 0.26
CA PRO A 37 -2.71 15.81 -0.92
C PRO A 37 -1.73 15.25 -1.95
N LYS A 38 -0.44 15.59 -1.86
CA LYS A 38 0.64 15.09 -2.72
C LYS A 38 1.58 14.12 -2.02
N ASN A 39 1.31 13.76 -0.77
CA ASN A 39 2.17 12.83 -0.03
C ASN A 39 1.92 11.39 -0.51
N SER A 40 2.89 10.83 -1.22
CA SER A 40 2.79 9.48 -1.79
C SER A 40 2.58 8.39 -0.74
N ALA A 41 3.25 8.50 0.42
CA ALA A 41 3.17 7.50 1.49
C ALA A 41 1.77 7.43 2.09
N VAL A 42 1.13 8.58 2.32
CA VAL A 42 -0.27 8.64 2.80
C VAL A 42 -1.23 7.97 1.81
N TRP A 43 -1.06 8.22 0.51
CA TRP A 43 -1.85 7.55 -0.53
C TRP A 43 -1.57 6.04 -0.61
N CYS A 44 -0.31 5.63 -0.37
CA CYS A 44 0.09 4.23 -0.34
C CYS A 44 -0.61 3.48 0.80
N SER A 45 -0.59 4.04 2.01
CA SER A 45 -1.27 3.48 3.19
C SER A 45 -2.78 3.43 3.00
N LEU A 46 -3.41 4.46 2.43
CA LEU A 46 -4.83 4.41 2.07
C LEU A 46 -5.14 3.27 1.09
N ALA A 47 -4.29 3.05 0.09
CA ALA A 47 -4.50 1.96 -0.86
C ALA A 47 -4.47 0.60 -0.14
N TRP A 48 -3.51 0.39 0.75
CA TRP A 48 -3.40 -0.83 1.56
C TRP A 48 -4.62 -1.04 2.48
N LEU A 49 -5.06 0.01 3.18
CA LEU A 49 -6.23 -0.06 4.04
C LEU A 49 -7.52 -0.35 3.26
N TYR A 50 -7.69 0.23 2.06
CA TYR A 50 -8.83 -0.10 1.21
C TYR A 50 -8.79 -1.53 0.68
N LEU A 51 -7.60 -2.05 0.41
CA LEU A 51 -7.42 -3.43 -0.01
C LEU A 51 -7.82 -4.41 1.11
N LEU A 52 -7.40 -4.13 2.35
CA LEU A 52 -7.82 -4.89 3.54
C LEU A 52 -9.32 -4.79 3.81
N ALA A 53 -9.95 -3.66 3.47
CA ALA A 53 -11.38 -3.44 3.62
C ALA A 53 -12.24 -3.98 2.45
N ASP A 54 -11.67 -4.78 1.54
CA ASP A 54 -12.34 -5.28 0.34
C ASP A 54 -12.95 -4.17 -0.55
N GLN A 55 -12.27 -3.03 -0.65
CA GLN A 55 -12.65 -1.87 -1.48
C GLN A 55 -11.68 -1.66 -2.65
N PRO A 56 -11.60 -2.58 -3.63
CA PRO A 56 -10.56 -2.58 -4.65
C PRO A 56 -10.59 -1.36 -5.57
N ASN A 57 -11.77 -0.81 -5.87
CA ASN A 57 -11.87 0.40 -6.69
C ASN A 57 -11.36 1.66 -5.97
N ALA A 58 -11.49 1.73 -4.64
CA ALA A 58 -10.94 2.82 -3.85
C ALA A 58 -9.42 2.67 -3.72
N ALA A 59 -8.96 1.44 -3.47
CA ALA A 59 -7.55 1.08 -3.46
C ALA A 59 -6.86 1.44 -4.78
N LEU A 60 -7.46 1.09 -5.92
CA LEU A 60 -6.93 1.37 -7.24
C LEU A 60 -6.69 2.87 -7.45
N LYS A 61 -7.67 3.72 -7.11
CA LYS A 61 -7.54 5.18 -7.20
C LYS A 61 -6.43 5.71 -6.29
N ALA A 62 -6.33 5.20 -5.07
CA ALA A 62 -5.33 5.63 -4.10
C ALA A 62 -3.91 5.21 -4.54
N ALA A 63 -3.73 3.97 -4.98
CA ALA A 63 -2.45 3.46 -5.46
C ALA A 63 -1.97 4.20 -6.71
N GLN A 64 -2.86 4.48 -7.67
CA GLN A 64 -2.54 5.32 -8.84
C GLN A 64 -2.07 6.72 -8.44
N LYS A 65 -2.68 7.34 -7.41
CA LYS A 65 -2.23 8.62 -6.89
C LYS A 65 -0.85 8.52 -6.24
N SER A 66 -0.62 7.48 -5.44
CA SER A 66 0.69 7.23 -4.81
C SER A 66 1.80 7.11 -5.87
N VAL A 67 1.64 6.20 -6.85
CA VAL A 67 2.60 6.03 -7.96
C VAL A 67 2.77 7.31 -8.79
N LYS A 68 1.71 8.10 -8.97
CA LYS A 68 1.80 9.40 -9.67
C LYS A 68 2.69 10.39 -8.91
N PHE A 69 2.59 10.44 -7.58
CA PHE A 69 3.35 11.39 -6.76
C PHE A 69 4.77 10.90 -6.49
N ASP A 70 4.98 9.60 -6.40
CA ASP A 70 6.31 8.99 -6.35
C ASP A 70 6.38 7.72 -7.22
N LYS A 71 7.05 7.84 -8.36
CA LYS A 71 7.23 6.73 -9.31
C LYS A 71 8.22 5.68 -8.83
N LYS A 72 9.01 5.99 -7.81
CA LYS A 72 10.07 5.14 -7.23
C LYS A 72 9.64 4.47 -5.92
N ALA A 73 8.35 4.53 -5.58
CA ALA A 73 7.80 3.85 -4.42
C ALA A 73 7.37 2.40 -4.77
N PRO A 74 8.16 1.37 -4.44
CA PRO A 74 7.84 -0.02 -4.80
C PRO A 74 6.57 -0.52 -4.12
N GLN A 75 6.32 -0.16 -2.86
CA GLN A 75 5.08 -0.56 -2.16
C GLN A 75 3.83 0.00 -2.85
N ALA A 76 3.92 1.22 -3.40
CA ALA A 76 2.80 1.82 -4.12
C ALA A 76 2.46 1.03 -5.39
N ARG A 77 3.47 0.52 -6.10
CA ARG A 77 3.30 -0.33 -7.29
C ARG A 77 2.78 -1.71 -6.94
N VAL A 78 3.26 -2.30 -5.85
CA VAL A 78 2.70 -3.54 -5.29
C VAL A 78 1.21 -3.37 -4.98
N ASN A 79 0.85 -2.31 -4.25
CA ASN A 79 -0.55 -2.02 -3.92
C ASN A 79 -1.39 -1.77 -5.19
N LEU A 80 -0.81 -1.15 -6.23
CA LEU A 80 -1.47 -0.95 -7.52
C LEU A 80 -1.69 -2.29 -8.25
N ALA A 81 -0.68 -3.17 -8.29
CA ALA A 81 -0.79 -4.50 -8.89
C ALA A 81 -1.89 -5.34 -8.21
N ILE A 82 -1.95 -5.32 -6.88
CA ILE A 82 -2.99 -6.02 -6.10
C ILE A 82 -4.36 -5.41 -6.40
N ALA A 83 -4.50 -4.08 -6.37
CA ALA A 83 -5.77 -3.41 -6.65
C ALA A 83 -6.28 -3.67 -8.08
N LEU A 84 -5.37 -3.76 -9.07
CA LEU A 84 -5.72 -4.14 -10.43
C LEU A 84 -6.25 -5.58 -10.50
N LEU A 85 -5.62 -6.53 -9.81
CA LEU A 85 -6.10 -7.91 -9.73
C LEU A 85 -7.48 -8.01 -9.10
N GLU A 86 -7.66 -7.40 -7.92
CA GLU A 86 -8.92 -7.42 -7.18
C GLU A 86 -10.06 -6.67 -7.91
N ALA A 87 -9.73 -5.63 -8.68
CA ALA A 87 -10.69 -4.90 -9.50
C ALA A 87 -10.92 -5.53 -10.90
N GLY A 88 -10.25 -6.63 -11.23
CA GLY A 88 -10.34 -7.29 -12.55
C GLY A 88 -9.87 -6.39 -13.70
N LYS A 89 -8.82 -5.59 -13.49
CA LYS A 89 -8.27 -4.63 -14.47
C LYS A 89 -6.91 -5.10 -15.00
N SER A 90 -6.61 -4.69 -16.24
CA SER A 90 -5.31 -4.89 -16.88
C SER A 90 -4.24 -3.95 -16.32
N GLY A 91 -2.95 -4.26 -16.58
CA GLY A 91 -1.82 -3.43 -16.17
C GLY A 91 -0.94 -4.02 -15.06
N VAL A 92 -1.35 -5.16 -14.50
CA VAL A 92 -0.63 -5.84 -13.39
C VAL A 92 0.85 -6.09 -13.73
N ARG A 93 1.14 -6.53 -14.96
CA ARG A 93 2.49 -6.89 -15.38
C ARG A 93 3.48 -5.72 -15.29
N GLU A 94 3.07 -4.54 -15.75
CA GLU A 94 3.92 -3.33 -15.73
C GLU A 94 4.33 -2.98 -14.30
N GLU A 95 3.40 -3.08 -13.35
CA GLU A 95 3.67 -2.78 -11.95
C GLU A 95 4.56 -3.82 -11.28
N ILE A 96 4.44 -5.10 -11.65
CA ILE A 96 5.31 -6.17 -11.16
C ILE A 96 6.72 -6.01 -11.69
N GLU A 97 6.91 -5.80 -12.99
CA GLU A 97 8.23 -5.61 -13.61
C GLU A 97 8.94 -4.39 -12.98
N ALA A 98 8.24 -3.25 -12.86
CA ALA A 98 8.79 -2.06 -12.22
C ALA A 98 9.13 -2.29 -10.73
N THR A 99 8.33 -3.08 -10.00
CA THR A 99 8.64 -3.43 -8.61
C THR A 99 9.90 -4.29 -8.54
N GLN A 100 10.02 -5.32 -9.39
CA GLN A 100 11.18 -6.22 -9.43
C GLN A 100 12.49 -5.47 -9.73
N GLU A 101 12.46 -4.50 -10.65
CA GLU A 101 13.62 -3.64 -10.93
C GLU A 101 14.06 -2.85 -9.69
N MET A 102 13.12 -2.28 -8.93
CA MET A 102 13.42 -1.49 -7.73
C MET A 102 14.01 -2.32 -6.59
N ILE A 103 13.44 -3.50 -6.34
CA ILE A 103 13.87 -4.36 -5.23
C ILE A 103 15.07 -5.25 -5.61
N GLY A 104 15.41 -5.35 -6.91
CA GLY A 104 16.53 -6.16 -7.39
C GLY A 104 17.90 -5.68 -6.90
N LEU A 105 18.01 -4.39 -6.56
CA LEU A 105 19.28 -3.76 -6.12
C LEU A 105 19.35 -3.54 -4.60
N SER A 106 18.30 -3.88 -3.85
CA SER A 106 18.23 -3.67 -2.40
C SER A 106 17.51 -4.83 -1.71
N SER A 107 18.28 -5.70 -1.04
CA SER A 107 17.73 -6.81 -0.25
C SER A 107 16.84 -6.32 0.88
N GLN A 108 17.21 -5.22 1.54
CA GLN A 108 16.41 -4.60 2.59
C GLN A 108 15.03 -4.17 2.06
N LEU A 109 15.00 -3.53 0.89
CA LEU A 109 13.75 -3.09 0.28
C LEU A 109 12.87 -4.29 -0.09
N ARG A 110 13.47 -5.37 -0.63
CA ARG A 110 12.76 -6.62 -0.88
C ARG A 110 12.15 -7.18 0.39
N GLU A 111 12.92 -7.28 1.47
CA GLU A 111 12.47 -7.81 2.76
C GLU A 111 11.31 -6.98 3.34
N GLU A 112 11.38 -5.64 3.26
CA GLU A 112 10.30 -4.76 3.71
C GLU A 112 9.00 -4.98 2.93
N ILE A 113 9.08 -5.11 1.60
CA ILE A 113 7.90 -5.39 0.76
C ILE A 113 7.30 -6.76 1.09
N ILE A 114 8.15 -7.79 1.21
CA ILE A 114 7.71 -9.15 1.54
C ILE A 114 7.05 -9.18 2.92
N LYS A 115 7.62 -8.48 3.91
CA LYS A 115 7.05 -8.36 5.25
C LYS A 115 5.66 -7.72 5.22
N ASN A 116 5.45 -6.67 4.43
CA ASN A 116 4.13 -6.03 4.30
C ASN A 116 3.10 -6.96 3.66
N LEU A 117 3.49 -7.76 2.67
CA LEU A 117 2.62 -8.77 2.07
C LEU A 117 2.28 -9.88 3.06
N ASP A 118 3.24 -10.29 3.89
CA ASP A 118 3.02 -11.28 4.95
C ASP A 118 2.08 -10.76 6.03
N ASP A 119 2.23 -9.52 6.48
CA ASP A 119 1.28 -8.88 7.39
C ASP A 119 -0.15 -8.85 6.81
N GLY A 120 -0.29 -8.61 5.50
CA GLY A 120 -1.56 -8.71 4.80
C GLY A 120 -2.16 -10.12 4.80
N LEU A 121 -1.32 -11.14 4.63
CA LEU A 121 -1.74 -12.55 4.67
C LEU A 121 -2.06 -13.03 6.09
N GLU A 122 -1.39 -12.50 7.11
CA GLU A 122 -1.75 -12.77 8.51
C GLU A 122 -3.16 -12.23 8.83
N LYS A 123 -3.50 -11.05 8.31
CA LYS A 123 -4.83 -10.43 8.47
C LYS A 123 -5.89 -11.07 7.57
N LYS A 124 -5.52 -11.52 6.37
CA LYS A 124 -6.41 -12.16 5.39
C LYS A 124 -5.72 -13.39 4.76
N PRO A 125 -5.78 -14.58 5.39
CA PRO A 125 -5.04 -15.76 4.94
C PRO A 125 -5.37 -16.22 3.51
N ASP A 126 -6.61 -16.03 3.07
CA ASP A 126 -7.07 -16.45 1.74
C ASP A 126 -6.90 -15.37 0.65
N TRP A 127 -6.00 -14.40 0.86
CA TRP A 127 -5.83 -13.28 -0.04
C TRP A 127 -5.02 -13.63 -1.30
N LYS A 128 -5.70 -14.27 -2.26
CA LYS A 128 -5.12 -14.80 -3.51
C LYS A 128 -4.31 -13.78 -4.30
N ALA A 129 -4.75 -12.53 -4.41
CA ALA A 129 -4.01 -11.51 -5.15
C ALA A 129 -2.66 -11.21 -4.48
N VAL A 130 -2.64 -11.08 -3.14
CA VAL A 130 -1.40 -10.88 -2.37
C VAL A 130 -0.48 -12.09 -2.48
N SER A 131 -0.99 -13.32 -2.32
CA SER A 131 -0.16 -14.52 -2.50
C SER A 131 0.46 -14.59 -3.90
N ARG A 132 -0.31 -14.22 -4.93
CA ARG A 132 0.16 -14.22 -6.32
C ARG A 132 1.24 -13.15 -6.55
N VAL A 133 1.02 -11.93 -6.06
CA VAL A 133 1.98 -10.84 -6.16
C VAL A 133 3.26 -11.17 -5.40
N LYS A 134 3.15 -11.69 -4.17
CA LYS A 134 4.29 -12.18 -3.38
C LYS A 134 5.11 -13.17 -4.19
N ASN A 135 4.49 -14.21 -4.74
CA ASN A 135 5.18 -15.23 -5.54
C ASN A 135 5.91 -14.67 -6.78
N TRP A 136 5.41 -13.59 -7.37
CA TRP A 136 6.06 -12.98 -8.53
C TRP A 136 7.28 -12.14 -8.17
N ILE A 137 7.30 -11.52 -6.98
CA ILE A 137 8.37 -10.60 -6.58
C ILE A 137 9.34 -11.20 -5.57
N SER A 138 9.05 -12.41 -5.06
CA SER A 138 9.91 -13.15 -4.14
C SER A 138 11.29 -13.41 -4.74
#